data_AF-A0A0G2HK82-F1
#
_entry.id   AF-A0A0G2HK82-F1
#
_cell.length_a   1.000
_cell.length_b   1.000
_cell.length_c   1.000
_cell.angle_alpha   90.00
_cell.angle_beta   90.00
_cell.angle_gamma   90.00
#
_symmetry.space_group_name_H-M   'P 1'
#
loop_
_entity.id
_entity.type
_entity.pdbx_description
1 polymer ?
#
loop_
_entity_poly.entity_id
_entity_poly.type
_entity_poly.pdbx_seq_one_letter_code
_entity_poly.pdbx_strand_id
1 'polypeptide(L)'
;MPEGRHEAYSKSEDFINHYIFPGGYLPSITQLIDHISKESEGTLVVEKVDNIGGHYAKTLRLWRESFMNNFESKIRPALLKKHGDMTEEGVAVFRRKWEYYFRYCEAGFLAKTLGDVIISVGRDGAMELMEGIPK
;
A
#
# COMPACT_ATOMS: atom_id res chain seq x y z
N MET A 1 1.77 7.57 -5.12
CA MET A 1 2.78 8.59 -4.73
C MET A 1 2.35 9.94 -5.33
N PRO A 2 2.43 11.07 -4.61
CA PRO A 2 2.17 12.39 -5.22
C PRO A 2 3.08 12.65 -6.41
N GLU A 3 2.55 13.33 -7.42
CA GLU A 3 3.17 13.52 -8.74
C GLU A 3 4.55 14.18 -8.62
N GLY A 4 4.66 15.25 -7.84
CA GLY A 4 5.93 15.97 -7.63
C GLY A 4 7.01 15.16 -6.89
N ARG A 5 6.66 14.02 -6.28
CA ARG A 5 7.60 13.11 -5.62
C ARG A 5 7.89 11.86 -6.43
N HIS A 6 7.07 11.58 -7.45
CA HIS A 6 7.09 10.33 -8.19
C HIS A 6 8.43 10.07 -8.87
N GLU A 7 8.97 11.06 -9.59
CA GLU A 7 10.21 10.90 -10.34
C GLU A 7 11.43 10.61 -9.44
N ALA A 8 11.52 11.30 -8.30
CA ALA A 8 12.58 11.05 -7.35
C ALA A 8 12.45 9.66 -6.72
N TYR A 9 11.22 9.28 -6.35
CA TYR A 9 10.93 7.97 -5.78
C TYR A 9 11.24 6.82 -6.75
N SER A 10 10.89 6.93 -8.02
CA SER A 10 11.09 5.85 -9.01
C SER A 10 12.56 5.55 -9.32
N LYS A 11 13.46 6.47 -8.97
CA LYS A 11 14.91 6.34 -9.14
C LYS A 11 15.65 5.97 -7.85
N SER A 12 14.95 5.90 -6.71
CA SER A 12 15.56 5.65 -5.40
C SER A 12 15.26 4.26 -4.88
N GLU A 13 16.27 3.61 -4.30
CA GLU A 13 16.08 2.43 -3.46
C GLU A 13 15.94 2.89 -2.00
N ASP A 14 14.76 2.72 -1.43
CA ASP A 14 14.49 3.04 -0.03
C ASP A 14 14.39 1.78 0.84
N PHE A 15 14.14 1.96 2.13
CA PHE A 15 13.94 0.85 3.08
C PHE A 15 12.86 -0.13 2.62
N ILE A 16 11.78 0.37 2.00
CA ILE A 16 10.65 -0.46 1.58
C ILE A 16 11.07 -1.34 0.41
N ASN A 17 11.71 -0.77 -0.61
CA ASN A 17 12.20 -1.53 -1.74
C ASN A 17 13.25 -2.56 -1.30
N HIS A 18 14.23 -2.15 -0.50
CA HIS A 18 15.32 -3.04 -0.13
C HIS A 18 14.90 -4.20 0.78
N TYR A 19 14.03 -3.96 1.78
CA TYR A 19 13.76 -4.93 2.85
C TYR A 19 12.37 -5.54 2.89
N ILE A 20 11.35 -4.87 2.33
CA ILE A 20 9.94 -5.28 2.48
C ILE A 20 9.35 -5.75 1.16
N PHE A 21 9.45 -4.94 0.11
CA PHE A 21 8.92 -5.21 -1.23
C PHE A 21 9.97 -4.93 -2.32
N PRO A 22 10.97 -5.81 -2.52
CA PRO A 22 11.92 -5.69 -3.61
C PRO A 22 11.23 -5.62 -4.97
N GLY A 23 11.56 -4.60 -5.75
CA GLY A 23 10.91 -4.31 -7.04
C GLY A 23 9.53 -3.66 -6.93
N GLY A 24 9.06 -3.34 -5.72
CA GLY A 24 7.80 -2.64 -5.50
C GLY A 24 7.81 -1.23 -6.11
N TYR A 25 6.68 -0.82 -6.68
CA TYR A 25 6.50 0.46 -7.34
C TYR A 25 5.15 1.08 -6.99
N LEU A 26 5.16 2.37 -6.66
CA LEU A 26 3.97 3.17 -6.37
C LEU A 26 3.73 4.19 -7.49
N PRO A 27 2.76 3.97 -8.38
CA PRO A 27 2.40 4.93 -9.41
C PRO A 27 1.78 6.21 -8.81
N SER A 28 1.78 7.28 -9.61
CA SER A 28 0.95 8.46 -9.33
C SER A 28 -0.48 8.26 -9.82
N ILE A 29 -1.41 9.10 -9.35
CA ILE A 29 -2.82 9.00 -9.79
C ILE A 29 -2.92 9.37 -11.27
N THR A 30 -2.22 10.42 -11.69
CA THR A 30 -2.15 10.81 -13.10
C THR A 30 -1.63 9.66 -13.98
N GLN A 31 -0.56 8.98 -13.57
CA GLN A 31 -0.06 7.83 -14.34
C GLN A 31 -1.09 6.72 -14.49
N LEU A 32 -1.82 6.40 -13.43
CA LEU A 32 -2.87 5.38 -13.49
C LEU A 32 -3.98 5.79 -14.45
N ILE A 33 -4.49 7.02 -14.35
CA ILE A 33 -5.58 7.53 -15.21
C ILE A 33 -5.13 7.60 -16.68
N ASP A 34 -3.93 8.11 -16.93
CA ASP A 34 -3.38 8.22 -18.28
C ASP A 34 -3.23 6.84 -18.94
N HIS A 35 -2.73 5.85 -18.19
CA HIS A 35 -2.63 4.48 -18.70
C HIS A 35 -4.00 3.83 -18.91
N ILE A 36 -4.96 4.03 -17.99
CA ILE A 36 -6.33 3.53 -18.17
C ILE A 36 -6.90 4.07 -19.50
N SER A 37 -6.81 5.37 -19.73
CA SER A 37 -7.34 5.98 -20.95
C SER A 37 -6.60 5.51 -22.20
N LYS A 38 -5.26 5.53 -22.18
CA LYS A 38 -4.43 5.23 -23.34
C LYS A 38 -4.51 3.76 -23.74
N GLU A 39 -4.32 2.86 -22.78
CA GLU A 39 -4.23 1.42 -23.05
C GLU A 39 -5.61 0.79 -23.27
N SER A 40 -6.68 1.45 -22.85
CA SER A 40 -8.05 1.06 -23.23
C SER A 40 -8.54 1.69 -24.54
N GLU A 41 -7.72 2.51 -25.20
CA GLU A 41 -8.13 3.28 -26.39
C GLU A 41 -9.39 4.14 -26.13
N GLY A 42 -9.52 4.66 -24.91
CA GLY A 42 -10.67 5.46 -24.47
C GLY A 42 -11.95 4.65 -24.19
N THR A 43 -11.89 3.32 -24.22
CA THR A 43 -13.07 2.47 -23.96
C THR A 43 -13.38 2.26 -22.48
N LEU A 44 -12.44 2.59 -21.57
CA LEU A 44 -12.67 2.66 -20.13
C LEU A 44 -12.72 4.12 -19.70
N VAL A 45 -13.88 4.56 -19.21
CA VAL A 45 -14.14 5.90 -18.70
C VAL A 45 -13.94 5.89 -17.19
N VAL A 46 -13.20 6.87 -16.67
CA VAL A 46 -13.02 7.03 -15.21
C VAL A 46 -14.25 7.70 -14.63
N GLU A 47 -14.93 6.99 -13.74
CA GLU A 47 -16.19 7.42 -13.13
C GLU A 47 -15.96 8.06 -11.76
N LYS A 48 -15.03 7.49 -11.00
CA LYS A 48 -14.74 7.94 -9.64
C LYS A 48 -13.31 7.64 -9.24
N VAL A 49 -12.70 8.58 -8.51
CA VAL A 49 -11.40 8.40 -7.86
C VAL A 49 -11.55 8.77 -6.39
N ASP A 50 -11.54 7.77 -5.52
CA ASP A 50 -11.61 7.96 -4.07
C ASP A 50 -10.25 7.74 -3.43
N ASN A 51 -9.76 8.71 -2.66
CA ASN A 51 -8.54 8.55 -1.88
C ASN A 51 -8.85 8.14 -0.44
N ILE A 52 -8.52 6.90 -0.11
CA ILE A 52 -8.75 6.29 1.20
C ILE A 52 -7.48 6.22 2.07
N GLY A 53 -6.41 6.92 1.69
CA GLY A 53 -5.12 6.86 2.39
C GLY A 53 -5.19 7.18 3.89
N GLY A 54 -6.15 8.02 4.32
CA GLY A 54 -6.38 8.28 5.75
C GLY A 54 -6.83 7.04 6.53
N HIS A 55 -7.59 6.14 5.91
CA HIS A 55 -7.96 4.86 6.49
C HIS A 55 -6.75 3.93 6.59
N TYR A 56 -5.86 3.96 5.58
CA TYR A 56 -4.67 3.10 5.55
C TYR A 56 -3.67 3.41 6.67
N ALA A 57 -3.53 4.67 7.07
CA ALA A 57 -2.74 5.04 8.25
C ALA A 57 -3.28 4.34 9.52
N LYS A 58 -4.62 4.36 9.74
CA LYS A 58 -5.26 3.66 10.85
C LYS A 58 -5.05 2.15 10.75
N THR A 59 -5.14 1.58 9.56
CA THR A 59 -4.89 0.16 9.31
C THR A 59 -3.48 -0.25 9.74
N LEU A 60 -2.45 0.47 9.30
CA LEU A 60 -1.05 0.19 9.65
C LEU A 60 -0.80 0.27 11.16
N ARG A 61 -1.43 1.24 11.85
CA ARG A 61 -1.37 1.34 13.31
C ARG A 61 -1.94 0.09 13.99
N LEU A 62 -3.14 -0.34 13.59
CA LEU A 62 -3.81 -1.50 14.16
C LEU A 62 -3.04 -2.79 13.86
N TRP A 63 -2.45 -2.90 12.67
CA TRP A 63 -1.58 -4.02 12.33
C TRP A 63 -0.32 -4.06 13.19
N ARG A 64 0.33 -2.91 13.43
CA ARG A 64 1.47 -2.82 14.34
C ARG A 64 1.10 -3.27 15.76
N GLU A 65 0.00 -2.76 16.29
CA GLU A 65 -0.47 -3.11 17.64
C GLU A 65 -0.75 -4.61 17.74
N SER A 66 -1.46 -5.18 16.76
CA SER A 66 -1.71 -6.62 16.69
C SER A 66 -0.43 -7.43 16.57
N PHE A 67 0.51 -7.01 15.71
CA PHE A 67 1.80 -7.66 15.53
C PHE A 67 2.57 -7.70 16.86
N MET A 68 2.68 -6.59 17.57
CA MET A 68 3.40 -6.50 18.83
C MET A 68 2.74 -7.34 19.93
N ASN A 69 1.41 -7.28 20.04
CA ASN A 69 0.65 -8.06 21.04
C ASN A 69 0.74 -9.57 20.82
N ASN A 70 0.92 -10.01 19.57
CA ASN A 70 1.00 -11.42 19.22
C ASN A 70 2.45 -11.89 18.97
N PHE A 71 3.46 -11.02 19.16
CA PHE A 71 4.83 -11.34 18.76
C PHE A 71 5.38 -12.54 19.53
N GLU A 72 5.40 -12.46 20.86
CA GLU A 72 5.96 -13.53 21.70
C GLU A 72 5.09 -14.79 21.71
N SER A 73 3.76 -14.64 21.69
CA SER A 73 2.84 -15.77 21.86
C SER A 73 2.59 -16.57 20.58
N LYS A 74 2.73 -15.95 19.40
CA LYS A 74 2.39 -16.59 18.11
C LYS A 74 3.47 -16.44 17.06
N ILE A 75 3.94 -15.22 16.81
CA ILE A 75 4.81 -14.94 15.66
C ILE A 75 6.20 -15.52 15.87
N ARG A 76 6.84 -15.27 17.02
CA ARG A 76 8.17 -15.79 17.34
C ARG A 76 8.23 -17.32 17.34
N PRO A 77 7.32 -18.06 18.01
CA PRO A 77 7.30 -19.52 17.91
C PRO A 77 7.13 -20.02 16.47
N ALA A 78 6.26 -19.40 15.68
CA ALA A 78 6.06 -19.76 14.27
C ALA A 78 7.30 -19.47 13.42
N LEU A 79 7.97 -18.34 13.68
CA LEU A 79 9.19 -17.92 12.99
C LEU A 79 10.33 -18.90 13.27
N LEU A 80 10.59 -19.23 14.53
CA LEU A 80 11.61 -20.21 14.94
C LEU A 80 11.29 -21.62 14.44
N LYS A 81 10.01 -22.01 14.42
CA LYS A 81 9.61 -23.31 13.84
C LYS A 81 9.90 -23.38 12.34
N LYS A 82 9.69 -22.28 11.61
CA LYS A 82 9.92 -22.22 10.16
C LYS A 82 11.40 -22.04 9.81
N HIS A 83 12.15 -21.32 10.65
CA HIS A 83 13.55 -20.99 10.50
C HIS A 83 14.32 -21.46 11.74
N GLY A 84 14.53 -22.78 11.82
CA GLY A 84 15.09 -23.44 13.01
C GLY A 84 16.53 -23.06 13.36
N ASP A 85 17.24 -22.44 12.41
CA ASP A 85 18.59 -21.89 12.54
C ASP A 85 18.61 -20.40 12.92
N MET A 86 17.45 -19.76 13.05
CA MET A 86 17.37 -18.34 13.37
C MET A 86 17.83 -18.06 14.79
N THR A 87 18.82 -17.17 14.92
CA THR A 87 19.32 -16.72 16.21
C THR A 87 18.35 -15.76 16.90
N GLU A 88 18.49 -15.59 18.20
CA GLU A 88 17.74 -14.56 18.96
C GLU A 88 17.95 -13.15 18.40
N GLU A 89 19.17 -12.86 17.92
CA GLU A 89 19.45 -11.61 17.22
C GLU A 89 18.65 -11.50 15.91
N GLY A 90 18.58 -12.58 15.12
CA GLY A 90 17.77 -12.65 13.91
C GLY A 90 16.29 -12.41 14.15
N VAL A 91 15.73 -12.99 15.22
CA VAL A 91 14.35 -12.74 15.67
C VAL A 91 14.17 -11.26 16.03
N ALA A 92 15.12 -10.68 16.77
CA ALA A 92 15.06 -9.28 17.17
C ALA A 92 15.15 -8.32 15.96
N VAL A 93 16.00 -8.63 14.98
CA VAL A 93 16.10 -7.88 13.71
C VAL A 93 14.78 -7.98 12.93
N PHE A 94 14.19 -9.17 12.83
CA PHE A 94 12.89 -9.36 12.18
C PHE A 94 11.81 -8.50 12.84
N ARG A 95 11.71 -8.54 14.17
CA ARG A 95 10.75 -7.74 14.94
C ARG A 95 10.92 -6.25 14.65
N ARG A 96 12.14 -5.72 14.78
CA ARG A 96 12.44 -4.30 14.57
C ARG A 96 12.15 -3.86 13.14
N LYS A 97 12.48 -4.70 12.15
CA LYS A 97 12.21 -4.43 10.73
C LYS A 97 10.71 -4.26 10.47
N TRP A 98 9.88 -5.17 10.96
CA TRP A 98 8.43 -5.09 10.80
C TRP A 98 7.79 -3.95 11.58
N GLU A 99 8.25 -3.69 12.80
CA GLU A 99 7.78 -2.52 13.57
C GLU A 99 8.11 -1.20 12.83
N TYR A 100 9.34 -1.09 12.31
CA TYR A 100 9.76 0.07 11.53
C TYR A 100 8.94 0.20 10.24
N TYR A 101 8.69 -0.88 9.51
CA TYR A 101 7.82 -0.88 8.33
C TYR A 101 6.45 -0.27 8.61
N PHE A 102 5.75 -0.75 9.66
CA PHE A 102 4.42 -0.23 9.97
C PHE A 102 4.45 1.26 10.30
N ARG A 103 5.41 1.71 11.12
CA ARG A 103 5.55 3.12 11.51
C ARG A 103 5.95 4.01 10.34
N TYR A 104 6.89 3.56 9.52
CA TYR A 104 7.38 4.28 8.36
C TYR A 104 6.26 4.53 7.35
N CYS A 105 5.49 3.49 7.02
CA CYS A 105 4.34 3.64 6.12
C CYS A 105 3.21 4.45 6.76
N GLU A 106 2.89 4.24 8.04
CA GLU A 106 1.86 5.02 8.77
C GLU A 106 2.18 6.51 8.67
N ALA A 107 3.43 6.90 8.94
CA ALA A 107 3.90 8.27 8.81
C ALA A 107 3.77 8.79 7.37
N GLY A 108 4.10 7.98 6.37
CA GLY A 108 3.96 8.35 4.95
C GLY A 108 2.50 8.66 4.56
N PHE A 109 1.55 7.86 5.02
CA PHE A 109 0.11 8.12 4.81
C PHE A 109 -0.39 9.36 5.57
N LEU A 110 0.02 9.54 6.83
CA LEU A 110 -0.34 10.71 7.63
C LEU A 110 0.22 12.01 7.04
N ALA A 111 1.46 11.97 6.53
CA ALA A 111 2.11 13.10 5.90
C ALA A 111 1.70 13.32 4.43
N LYS A 112 0.75 12.51 3.91
CA LYS A 112 0.29 12.58 2.51
C LYS A 112 1.40 12.42 1.47
N THR A 113 2.52 11.81 1.84
CA THR A 113 3.57 11.38 0.89
C THR A 113 3.23 10.03 0.27
N LEU A 114 2.31 9.28 0.89
CA LEU A 114 1.67 8.10 0.34
C LEU A 114 0.16 8.34 0.19
N GLY A 115 -0.45 7.64 -0.75
CA GLY A 115 -1.89 7.64 -1.00
C GLY A 115 -2.35 6.23 -1.35
N ASP A 116 -3.63 5.97 -1.10
CA ASP A 116 -4.30 4.72 -1.44
C ASP A 116 -5.60 5.11 -2.12
N VAL A 117 -5.83 4.63 -3.34
CA VAL A 117 -6.91 5.11 -4.20
C VAL A 117 -7.72 3.95 -4.76
N ILE A 118 -9.03 4.15 -4.81
CA ILE A 118 -9.97 3.31 -5.53
C ILE A 118 -10.36 4.07 -6.79
N ILE A 119 -10.11 3.48 -7.95
CA ILE A 119 -10.51 4.02 -9.25
C ILE A 119 -11.63 3.14 -9.78
N SER A 120 -12.81 3.73 -9.95
CA SER A 120 -13.96 3.08 -10.59
C SER A 120 -13.98 3.46 -12.06
N VAL A 121 -14.13 2.47 -12.94
CA VAL A 121 -14.18 2.67 -14.39
C VAL A 121 -15.42 2.00 -14.96
N GLY A 122 -16.04 2.65 -15.95
CA GLY A 122 -17.16 2.15 -16.73
C GLY A 122 -16.80 2.04 -18.20
N ARG A 123 -17.60 1.31 -18.97
CA ARG A 123 -17.64 1.43 -20.43
C ARG A 123 -18.81 2.30 -20.83
N ASP A 124 -18.79 2.79 -22.06
CA ASP A 124 -20.00 3.39 -22.64
C ASP A 124 -21.17 2.40 -22.52
N GLY A 125 -22.30 2.90 -22.02
CA GLY A 125 -23.49 2.10 -21.74
C GLY A 125 -23.44 1.23 -20.47
N ALA A 126 -22.49 1.42 -19.55
CA ALA A 126 -22.46 0.77 -18.23
C ALA A 126 -23.57 1.31 -17.29
N MET A 127 -24.83 1.07 -17.67
CA MET A 127 -26.02 1.60 -17.01
C MET A 127 -26.20 1.11 -15.57
N GLU A 128 -25.56 0.01 -15.18
CA GLU A 128 -25.51 -0.49 -13.81
C GLU A 128 -24.93 0.55 -12.83
N LEU A 129 -24.05 1.45 -13.32
CA LEU A 129 -23.49 2.52 -12.50
C LEU A 129 -24.50 3.63 -12.16
N MET A 130 -25.62 3.66 -12.87
CA MET A 130 -26.72 4.60 -12.63
C MET A 130 -27.80 4.01 -11.70
N GLU A 131 -27.67 2.75 -11.27
CA GLU A 131 -28.63 2.13 -10.36
C GLU A 131 -28.70 2.86 -9.02
N GLY A 132 -29.91 3.24 -8.60
CA GLY A 132 -30.14 3.95 -7.34
C GLY A 132 -30.02 5.47 -7.40
N ILE A 133 -29.67 6.06 -8.55
CA ILE A 133 -29.76 7.51 -8.77
C ILE A 133 -31.19 7.85 -9.23
N PRO A 134 -31.92 8.72 -8.52
CA PRO A 134 -33.26 9.14 -8.96
C PRO A 134 -33.21 9.77 -10.37
N LYS A 135 -34.18 9.40 -11.21
CA LYS A 135 -34.34 9.94 -12.57
C LYS A 135 -34.96 11.33 -12.56
#